data_AF-A0AAD7FIQ2-F1
#
_entry.id   AF-A0AAD7FIQ2-F1
#
_cell.length_a   1.000
_cell.length_b   1.000
_cell.length_c   1.000
_cell.angle_alpha   90.00
_cell.angle_beta   90.00
_cell.angle_gamma   90.00
#
_symmetry.space_group_name_H-M   'P 1'
#
loop_
_entity.id
_entity.type
_entity.pdbx_description
1 polymer ?
#
loop_
_entity_poly.entity_id
_entity_poly.type
_entity_poly.pdbx_seq_one_letter_code
_entity_poly.pdbx_strand_id
1 'polypeptide(L)'
;MAYANYQRDVRAKLGFQLVGWPLECPLQSPSTLTAPQIATLHQLLSKGTCRWEPVPSAEREGLLKKYSGTITSPPPAPPELPPKLKITIPAATESAAPSMTFKQLQNALTSQITSGLRKATGNPAICMEYAHYERKIKAQLGFQLVGWPAEVQMKTSLTQFPASFAPVLTDLYQRFLDGKCRWEAIPSAKLEELRKKYVNVPQTRSNRGADGRAQTVSAPNPLKRKVRGEGEGEGPKPKRRTWVWKSLSPPTGESSSTVR
;
A
#
# COMPACT_ATOMS: atom_id res chain seq x y z
N MET A 1 12.41 -1.19 -6.46
CA MET A 1 13.86 -0.91 -6.30
C MET A 1 14.60 -2.18 -6.64
N ALA A 2 15.52 -2.16 -7.61
CA ALA A 2 16.29 -3.34 -7.95
C ALA A 2 17.35 -3.59 -6.85
N TYR A 3 17.46 -4.83 -6.38
CA TYR A 3 18.44 -5.21 -5.34
C TYR A 3 19.89 -4.93 -5.77
N ALA A 4 20.15 -5.01 -7.09
CA ALA A 4 21.43 -4.62 -7.69
C ALA A 4 21.84 -3.17 -7.37
N ASN A 5 20.87 -2.28 -7.11
CA ASN A 5 21.13 -0.87 -6.83
C ASN A 5 21.14 -0.55 -5.33
N TYR A 6 21.13 -1.55 -4.44
CA TYR A 6 21.05 -1.32 -2.98
C TYR A 6 22.10 -0.32 -2.47
N GLN A 7 23.36 -0.50 -2.88
CA GLN A 7 24.46 0.37 -2.45
C GLN A 7 24.24 1.84 -2.85
N ARG A 8 23.68 2.09 -4.04
CA ARG A 8 23.42 3.44 -4.54
C ARG A 8 22.13 4.01 -3.97
N ASP A 9 21.04 3.30 -4.16
CA ASP A 9 19.70 3.84 -3.92
C ASP A 9 19.33 3.80 -2.43
N VAL A 10 19.88 2.87 -1.63
CA VAL A 10 19.63 2.79 -0.18
C VAL A 10 20.78 3.41 0.61
N ARG A 11 22.01 2.88 0.48
CA ARG A 11 23.13 3.37 1.32
C ARG A 11 23.53 4.79 0.98
N ALA A 12 23.80 5.10 -0.30
CA ALA A 12 24.24 6.44 -0.70
C ALA A 12 23.09 7.46 -0.63
N LYS A 13 21.94 7.16 -1.27
CA LYS A 13 20.84 8.11 -1.41
C LYS A 13 20.02 8.29 -0.13
N LEU A 14 19.61 7.19 0.52
CA LEU A 14 18.78 7.26 1.73
C LEU A 14 19.60 7.33 3.02
N GLY A 15 20.86 6.90 3.01
CA GLY A 15 21.74 6.98 4.19
C GLY A 15 21.48 5.89 5.23
N PHE A 16 20.97 4.73 4.82
CA PHE A 16 20.73 3.59 5.71
C PHE A 16 21.47 2.35 5.23
N GLN A 17 21.97 1.55 6.17
CA GLN A 17 22.57 0.24 5.89
C GLN A 17 21.95 -0.84 6.75
N LEU A 18 21.97 -2.06 6.25
CA LEU A 18 21.44 -3.22 6.93
C LEU A 18 22.60 -3.93 7.63
N VAL A 19 22.62 -3.87 8.96
CA VAL A 19 23.67 -4.48 9.80
C VAL A 19 23.19 -5.85 10.28
N GLY A 20 24.13 -6.80 10.35
CA GLY A 20 23.83 -8.19 10.74
C GLY A 20 23.20 -9.05 9.65
N TRP A 21 23.30 -8.63 8.38
CA TRP A 21 22.95 -9.48 7.25
C TRP A 21 23.97 -10.62 7.11
N PRO A 22 23.55 -11.88 6.89
CA PRO A 22 24.46 -13.01 6.83
C PRO A 22 25.35 -12.95 5.59
N LEU A 23 26.66 -13.17 5.78
CA LEU A 23 27.65 -13.16 4.69
C LEU A 23 27.40 -14.25 3.63
N GLU A 24 26.75 -15.34 4.04
CA GLU A 24 26.39 -16.47 3.18
C GLU A 24 25.21 -16.17 2.24
N CYS A 25 24.47 -15.09 2.47
CA CYS A 25 23.34 -14.69 1.63
C CYS A 25 23.69 -13.41 0.86
N PRO A 26 23.99 -13.47 -0.45
CA PRO A 26 24.15 -12.26 -1.23
C PRO A 26 22.84 -11.46 -1.22
N LEU A 27 22.94 -10.13 -1.18
CA LEU A 27 21.78 -9.24 -1.13
C LEU A 27 21.08 -9.22 -2.50
N GLN A 28 20.20 -10.19 -2.74
CA GLN A 28 19.52 -10.42 -4.01
C GLN A 28 18.00 -10.32 -3.89
N SER A 29 17.31 -10.43 -5.04
CA SER A 29 15.85 -10.47 -5.09
C SER A 29 15.29 -11.63 -4.26
N PRO A 30 14.17 -11.46 -3.53
CA PRO A 30 13.55 -12.55 -2.78
C PRO A 30 13.19 -13.75 -3.66
N SER A 31 12.94 -13.52 -4.95
CA SER A 31 12.65 -14.55 -5.93
C SER A 31 13.84 -15.46 -6.26
N THR A 32 15.07 -15.05 -5.97
CA THR A 32 16.29 -15.85 -6.22
C THR A 32 16.85 -16.52 -4.98
N LEU A 33 16.25 -16.27 -3.80
CA LEU A 33 16.67 -16.89 -2.55
C LEU A 33 16.14 -18.32 -2.45
N THR A 34 17.01 -19.23 -2.01
CA THR A 34 16.62 -20.62 -1.72
C THR A 34 15.85 -20.71 -0.40
N ALA A 35 15.00 -21.73 -0.25
CA ALA A 35 14.24 -21.98 0.98
C ALA A 35 15.08 -21.95 2.28
N PRO A 36 16.28 -22.56 2.38
CA PRO A 36 17.10 -22.47 3.58
C PRO A 36 17.59 -21.03 3.86
N GLN A 37 17.96 -20.26 2.83
CA GLN A 37 18.35 -18.86 3.00
C GLN A 37 17.20 -18.00 3.54
N ILE A 38 15.98 -18.24 3.06
CA ILE A 38 14.77 -17.55 3.55
C ILE A 38 14.52 -17.89 5.02
N ALA A 39 14.67 -19.16 5.42
CA ALA A 39 14.51 -19.58 6.81
C ALA A 39 15.54 -18.92 7.73
N THR A 40 16.82 -18.86 7.32
CA THR A 40 17.89 -18.18 8.07
C THR A 40 17.61 -16.68 8.21
N LEU A 41 17.19 -16.02 7.13
CA LEU A 41 16.84 -14.59 7.17
C LEU A 41 15.66 -14.33 8.12
N HIS A 42 14.63 -15.16 8.06
CA HIS A 42 13.49 -15.04 8.97
C HIS A 42 13.94 -15.17 10.44
N GLN A 43 14.83 -16.10 10.74
CA GLN A 43 15.37 -16.29 12.08
C GLN A 43 16.19 -15.08 12.56
N LEU A 44 17.04 -14.51 11.70
CA LEU A 44 17.85 -13.32 12.04
C LEU A 44 16.99 -12.07 12.25
N LEU A 45 15.97 -11.88 11.42
CA LEU A 45 14.99 -10.80 11.60
C LEU A 45 14.20 -10.97 12.89
N SER A 46 13.79 -12.20 13.21
CA SER A 46 13.05 -12.51 14.43
C SER A 46 13.90 -12.33 15.70
N LYS A 47 15.20 -12.62 15.61
CA LYS A 47 16.17 -12.40 16.70
C LYS A 47 16.61 -10.95 16.84
N GLY A 48 16.25 -10.06 15.90
CA GLY A 48 16.68 -8.66 15.89
C GLY A 48 18.17 -8.47 15.62
N THR A 49 18.87 -9.50 15.14
CA THR A 49 20.29 -9.41 14.75
C THR A 49 20.45 -8.62 13.45
N CYS A 50 19.44 -8.68 12.58
CA CYS A 50 19.39 -7.89 11.36
C CYS A 50 18.57 -6.61 11.57
N ARG A 51 19.20 -5.45 11.49
CA ARG A 51 18.55 -4.14 11.69
C ARG A 51 19.08 -3.07 10.75
N TRP A 52 18.25 -2.05 10.51
CA TRP A 52 18.66 -0.88 9.76
C TRP A 52 19.38 0.11 10.69
N GLU A 53 20.59 0.50 10.31
CA GLU A 53 21.35 1.54 11.00
C GLU A 53 21.61 2.72 10.06
N PRO A 54 21.59 3.96 10.58
CA PRO A 54 21.98 5.12 9.80
C PRO A 54 23.46 5.03 9.43
N VAL A 55 23.78 5.33 8.17
CA VAL A 55 25.15 5.42 7.69
C VAL A 55 25.73 6.76 8.16
N PRO A 56 26.92 6.80 8.76
CA PRO A 56 27.58 8.05 9.12
C PRO A 56 27.72 9.00 7.93
N SER A 57 27.50 10.30 8.15
CA SER A 57 27.47 11.30 7.07
C SER A 57 28.75 11.30 6.21
N ALA A 58 29.91 11.12 6.82
CA ALA A 58 31.20 11.05 6.11
C ALA A 58 31.28 9.84 5.14
N GLU A 59 30.81 8.67 5.57
CA GLU A 59 30.75 7.48 4.71
C GLU A 59 29.72 7.67 3.59
N ARG A 60 28.56 8.23 3.93
CA ARG A 60 27.49 8.50 2.96
C ARG A 60 27.96 9.45 1.85
N GLU A 61 28.69 10.51 2.19
CA GLU A 61 29.25 11.45 1.21
C GLU A 61 30.26 10.76 0.27
N GLY A 62 31.13 9.91 0.81
CA GLY A 62 32.03 9.09 0.01
C GLY A 62 31.30 8.16 -0.96
N LEU A 63 30.21 7.53 -0.51
CA LEU A 63 29.37 6.68 -1.36
C LEU A 63 28.64 7.50 -2.44
N LEU A 64 28.09 8.67 -2.10
CA LEU A 64 27.47 9.59 -3.05
C LEU A 64 28.47 10.01 -4.13
N LYS A 65 29.69 10.39 -3.76
CA LYS A 65 30.74 10.74 -4.72
C LYS A 65 31.09 9.55 -5.62
N LYS A 66 31.25 8.35 -5.05
CA LYS A 66 31.55 7.12 -5.80
C LYS A 66 30.49 6.78 -6.84
N TYR A 67 29.21 6.91 -6.49
CA TYR A 67 28.10 6.55 -7.39
C TYR A 67 27.57 7.71 -8.26
N SER A 68 27.89 8.96 -7.93
CA SER A 68 27.58 10.13 -8.78
C SER A 68 28.52 10.24 -9.98
N GLY A 69 29.74 9.71 -9.89
CA GLY A 69 30.71 9.71 -10.98
C GLY A 69 30.42 8.73 -12.12
N THR A 70 29.47 7.80 -11.93
CA THR A 70 29.04 6.84 -12.97
C THR A 70 27.72 7.26 -13.61
N ILE A 71 27.55 8.55 -13.87
CA ILE A 71 26.57 8.98 -14.86
C ILE A 71 27.17 8.57 -16.20
N THR A 72 26.60 7.49 -16.75
CA THR A 72 26.66 7.13 -18.16
C THR A 72 26.88 8.38 -19.00
N SER A 73 27.98 8.36 -19.76
CA SER A 73 28.28 9.31 -20.84
C SER A 73 26.99 9.86 -21.44
N PRO A 74 26.87 11.18 -21.68
CA PRO A 74 25.73 11.72 -22.40
C PRO A 74 25.51 10.86 -23.65
N PRO A 75 24.25 10.52 -23.97
CA PRO A 75 23.94 9.79 -25.19
C PRO A 75 24.64 10.52 -26.35
N PRO A 76 25.33 9.80 -27.26
CA PRO A 76 25.99 10.42 -28.39
C PRO A 76 24.99 11.33 -29.09
N ALA A 77 25.44 12.54 -29.41
CA ALA A 77 24.62 13.57 -30.03
C ALA A 77 23.73 12.97 -31.12
N PRO A 78 22.41 13.22 -31.11
CA PRO A 78 21.55 12.78 -32.18
C PRO A 78 22.12 13.32 -33.50
N PRO A 79 22.31 12.49 -34.53
CA PRO A 79 22.77 12.97 -35.83
C PRO A 79 21.85 14.09 -36.29
N GLU A 80 22.45 15.22 -36.70
CA GLU A 80 21.78 16.38 -37.27
C GLU A 80 20.70 15.96 -38.26
N LEU A 81 19.46 16.36 -37.98
CA LEU A 81 18.36 16.22 -38.92
C LEU A 81 18.50 17.26 -40.04
N PRO A 82 18.23 16.88 -41.31
CA PRO A 82 18.23 17.78 -42.47
C PRO A 82 17.10 18.82 -42.41
N PRO A 83 17.17 19.88 -43.24
CA PRO A 83 16.49 21.14 -42.99
C PRO A 83 14.98 21.10 -43.27
N LYS A 84 14.25 21.84 -42.42
CA LYS A 84 12.96 22.51 -42.66
C LYS A 84 11.92 21.70 -43.47
N LEU A 85 11.22 20.79 -42.79
CA LEU A 85 9.85 20.45 -43.18
C LEU A 85 8.91 21.50 -42.57
N LYS A 86 8.24 22.26 -43.43
CA LYS A 86 7.05 23.04 -43.06
C LYS A 86 6.00 22.07 -42.56
N ILE A 87 5.86 21.97 -41.23
CA ILE A 87 4.72 21.30 -40.61
C ILE A 87 3.53 22.24 -40.75
N THR A 88 2.79 22.07 -41.85
CA THR A 88 1.39 22.48 -41.91
C THR A 88 0.66 21.62 -40.90
N ILE A 89 0.34 22.19 -39.73
CA ILE A 89 -0.52 21.54 -38.73
C ILE A 89 -1.89 21.38 -39.39
N PRO A 90 -2.36 20.16 -39.72
CA PRO A 90 -3.70 19.99 -40.22
C PRO A 90 -4.67 20.44 -39.13
N ALA A 91 -5.59 21.33 -39.50
CA ALA A 91 -6.68 21.79 -38.65
C ALA A 91 -7.33 20.58 -37.97
N ALA A 92 -7.42 20.69 -36.64
CA ALA A 92 -7.86 19.66 -35.71
C ALA A 92 -9.01 18.82 -36.26
N THR A 93 -8.69 17.60 -36.68
CA THR A 93 -9.68 16.53 -36.72
C THR A 93 -10.16 16.36 -35.30
N GLU A 94 -11.45 16.61 -35.07
CA GLU A 94 -12.18 16.34 -33.84
C GLU A 94 -11.68 15.02 -33.25
N SER A 95 -10.82 15.14 -32.24
CA SER A 95 -10.27 14.00 -31.53
C SER A 95 -11.48 13.36 -30.86
N ALA A 96 -11.93 12.24 -31.41
CA ALA A 96 -12.92 11.37 -30.82
C ALA A 96 -12.38 10.93 -29.46
N ALA A 97 -12.61 11.76 -28.44
CA ALA A 97 -12.24 11.48 -27.08
C ALA A 97 -12.87 10.13 -26.76
N PRO A 98 -12.08 9.11 -26.38
CA PRO A 98 -12.61 7.79 -26.12
C PRO A 98 -13.73 7.95 -25.08
N SER A 99 -14.96 7.64 -25.48
CA SER A 99 -16.12 7.76 -24.60
C SER A 99 -15.99 6.73 -23.50
N MET A 100 -15.34 7.10 -22.39
CA MET A 100 -15.21 6.23 -21.24
C MET A 100 -16.60 5.99 -20.67
N THR A 101 -16.93 4.72 -20.43
CA THR A 101 -18.13 4.36 -19.69
C THR A 101 -18.05 4.90 -18.25
N PHE A 102 -19.20 5.14 -17.62
CA PHE A 102 -19.27 5.65 -16.23
C PHE A 102 -18.42 4.82 -15.24
N LYS A 103 -18.46 3.50 -15.37
CA LYS A 103 -17.67 2.58 -14.52
C LYS A 103 -16.17 2.68 -14.78
N GLN A 104 -15.76 2.87 -16.04
CA GLN A 104 -14.34 3.11 -16.37
C GLN A 104 -13.87 4.44 -15.78
N LEU A 105 -14.70 5.48 -15.82
CA LEU A 105 -14.41 6.78 -15.23
C LEU A 105 -14.25 6.70 -13.70
N GLN A 106 -15.15 5.99 -13.02
CA GLN A 106 -15.02 5.73 -11.57
C GLN A 106 -13.71 5.01 -11.22
N ASN A 107 -13.35 3.98 -12.00
CA ASN A 107 -12.11 3.23 -11.79
C ASN A 107 -10.87 4.09 -12.06
N ALA A 108 -10.88 4.88 -13.14
CA ALA A 108 -9.79 5.78 -13.51
C ALA A 108 -9.56 6.84 -12.44
N LEU A 109 -10.63 7.47 -11.94
CA LEU A 109 -10.57 8.42 -10.83
C LEU A 109 -10.05 7.76 -9.54
N THR A 110 -10.58 6.59 -9.19
CA THR A 110 -10.12 5.86 -7.99
C THR A 110 -8.63 5.54 -8.07
N SER A 111 -8.15 5.12 -9.24
CA SER A 111 -6.74 4.86 -9.52
C SER A 111 -5.90 6.14 -9.42
N GLN A 112 -6.34 7.25 -10.00
CA GLN A 112 -5.65 8.54 -9.91
C GLN A 112 -5.54 9.06 -8.47
N ILE A 113 -6.65 9.02 -7.73
CA ILE A 113 -6.68 9.47 -6.33
C ILE A 113 -5.74 8.63 -5.46
N THR A 114 -5.81 7.30 -5.58
CA THR A 114 -4.97 6.39 -4.79
C THR A 114 -3.49 6.47 -5.19
N SER A 115 -3.19 6.54 -6.48
CA SER A 115 -1.83 6.76 -6.99
C SER A 115 -1.25 8.09 -6.49
N GLY A 116 -2.02 9.17 -6.58
CA GLY A 116 -1.64 10.49 -6.07
C GLY A 116 -1.36 10.47 -4.57
N LEU A 117 -2.19 9.79 -3.78
CA LEU A 117 -2.02 9.67 -2.34
C LEU A 117 -0.74 8.89 -1.99
N ARG A 118 -0.47 7.78 -2.67
CA ARG A 118 0.74 6.97 -2.47
C ARG A 118 2.01 7.76 -2.81
N LYS A 119 1.97 8.55 -3.88
CA LYS A 119 3.06 9.45 -4.25
C LYS A 119 3.28 10.53 -3.20
N ALA A 120 2.22 11.19 -2.74
CA ALA A 120 2.31 12.26 -1.75
C ALA A 120 2.83 11.77 -0.38
N THR A 121 2.41 10.59 0.04
CA THR A 121 2.79 9.99 1.33
C THR A 121 4.08 9.18 1.30
N GLY A 122 4.57 8.80 0.10
CA GLY A 122 5.70 7.90 -0.06
C GLY A 122 5.44 6.45 0.36
N ASN A 123 4.20 6.08 0.69
CA ASN A 123 3.84 4.75 1.16
C ASN A 123 2.96 4.02 0.12
N PRO A 124 3.48 2.97 -0.55
CA PRO A 124 2.75 2.25 -1.60
C PRO A 124 1.61 1.38 -1.06
N ALA A 125 1.62 1.03 0.24
CA ALA A 125 0.62 0.19 0.87
C ALA A 125 -0.62 0.97 1.34
N ILE A 126 -0.61 2.31 1.25
CA ILE A 126 -1.76 3.11 1.66
C ILE A 126 -2.93 2.87 0.70
N CYS A 127 -4.08 2.61 1.31
CA CYS A 127 -5.38 2.53 0.67
C CYS A 127 -6.27 3.64 1.24
N MET A 128 -7.01 4.32 0.37
CA MET A 128 -7.91 5.38 0.77
C MET A 128 -9.27 4.80 1.14
N GLU A 129 -9.74 5.10 2.35
CA GLU A 129 -11.06 4.73 2.83
C GLU A 129 -11.89 6.01 3.01
N TYR A 130 -12.85 6.24 2.11
CA TYR A 130 -13.63 7.49 2.03
C TYR A 130 -14.36 7.80 3.35
N ALA A 131 -14.93 6.79 4.01
CA ALA A 131 -15.60 6.92 5.30
C ALA A 131 -14.67 7.41 6.43
N HIS A 132 -13.36 7.23 6.28
CA HIS A 132 -12.35 7.60 7.27
C HIS A 132 -11.36 8.64 6.74
N TYR A 133 -11.70 9.32 5.65
CA TYR A 133 -10.84 10.31 4.99
C TYR A 133 -10.35 11.40 5.96
N GLU A 134 -11.27 12.05 6.66
CA GLU A 134 -10.94 13.15 7.59
C GLU A 134 -10.00 12.70 8.72
N ARG A 135 -10.18 11.48 9.24
CA ARG A 135 -9.39 10.98 10.37
C ARG A 135 -8.05 10.39 9.91
N LYS A 136 -8.08 9.44 8.99
CA LYS A 136 -6.88 8.70 8.56
C LYS A 136 -6.00 9.54 7.63
N ILE A 137 -6.60 10.28 6.69
CA ILE A 137 -5.82 11.00 5.68
C ILE A 137 -5.46 12.40 6.17
N LYS A 138 -6.44 13.20 6.60
CA LYS A 138 -6.16 14.56 7.05
C LYS A 138 -5.49 14.60 8.42
N ALA A 139 -6.09 14.02 9.46
CA ALA A 139 -5.56 14.17 10.82
C ALA A 139 -4.29 13.34 11.09
N GLN A 140 -4.23 12.08 10.62
CA GLN A 140 -3.07 11.21 10.85
C GLN A 140 -1.93 11.49 9.86
N LEU A 141 -2.21 11.39 8.55
CA LEU A 141 -1.18 11.53 7.51
C LEU A 141 -0.83 13.00 7.18
N GLY A 142 -1.73 13.95 7.47
CA GLY A 142 -1.46 15.37 7.22
C GLY A 142 -1.59 15.79 5.76
N PHE A 143 -2.40 15.09 4.97
CA PHE A 143 -2.65 15.44 3.57
C PHE A 143 -4.13 15.71 3.33
N GLN A 144 -4.41 16.64 2.41
CA GLN A 144 -5.75 16.92 1.93
C GLN A 144 -5.76 16.97 0.41
N LEU A 145 -6.89 16.59 -0.18
CA LEU A 145 -7.13 16.76 -1.59
C LEU A 145 -7.74 18.15 -1.84
N VAL A 146 -6.98 19.00 -2.54
CA VAL A 146 -7.37 20.38 -2.91
C VAL A 146 -7.98 20.35 -4.31
N GLY A 147 -8.99 21.18 -4.57
CA GLY A 147 -9.68 21.26 -5.86
C GLY A 147 -10.84 20.28 -6.03
N TRP A 148 -11.23 19.57 -4.97
CA TRP A 148 -12.40 18.72 -4.95
C TRP A 148 -13.70 19.56 -5.05
N PRO A 149 -14.67 19.18 -5.89
CA PRO A 149 -15.92 19.91 -6.07
C PRO A 149 -16.72 19.96 -4.76
N ALA A 150 -17.26 21.14 -4.45
CA ALA A 150 -18.00 21.37 -3.20
C ALA A 150 -19.34 20.62 -3.17
N GLU A 151 -19.88 20.31 -4.34
CA GLU A 151 -21.12 19.57 -4.54
C GLU A 151 -21.00 18.10 -4.13
N VAL A 152 -19.78 17.56 -4.11
CA VAL A 152 -19.51 16.15 -3.86
C VAL A 152 -18.93 15.94 -2.47
N GLN A 153 -19.72 15.37 -1.57
CA GLN A 153 -19.20 14.99 -0.25
C GLN A 153 -18.18 13.87 -0.37
N MET A 154 -16.96 14.12 0.11
CA MET A 154 -15.84 13.15 0.09
C MET A 154 -16.08 11.88 0.92
N LYS A 155 -17.16 11.84 1.74
CA LYS A 155 -17.50 10.68 2.57
C LYS A 155 -18.04 9.50 1.74
N THR A 156 -18.63 9.78 0.59
CA THR A 156 -19.28 8.76 -0.26
C THR A 156 -18.25 8.11 -1.17
N SER A 157 -18.24 6.78 -1.21
CA SER A 157 -17.36 6.05 -2.12
C SER A 157 -17.73 6.38 -3.57
N LEU A 158 -16.73 6.54 -4.45
CA LEU A 158 -16.97 6.81 -5.87
C LEU A 158 -17.89 5.78 -6.54
N THR A 159 -17.85 4.53 -6.07
CA THR A 159 -18.69 3.42 -6.56
C THR A 159 -20.16 3.53 -6.18
N GLN A 160 -20.51 4.37 -5.21
CA GLN A 160 -21.88 4.55 -4.73
C GLN A 160 -22.61 5.69 -5.44
N PHE A 161 -21.93 6.48 -6.29
CA PHE A 161 -22.60 7.54 -7.04
C PHE A 161 -23.52 6.95 -8.12
N PRO A 162 -24.74 7.51 -8.28
CA PRO A 162 -25.63 7.12 -9.35
C PRO A 162 -25.12 7.64 -10.70
N ALA A 163 -25.56 7.03 -11.80
CA ALA A 163 -25.13 7.39 -13.15
C ALA A 163 -25.43 8.86 -13.53
N SER A 164 -26.38 9.51 -12.86
CA SER A 164 -26.67 10.95 -13.02
C SER A 164 -25.48 11.86 -12.65
N PHE A 165 -24.51 11.36 -11.87
CA PHE A 165 -23.28 12.09 -11.55
C PHE A 165 -22.19 11.99 -12.63
N ALA A 166 -22.46 11.36 -13.77
CA ALA A 166 -21.50 11.27 -14.88
C ALA A 166 -20.83 12.60 -15.25
N PRO A 167 -21.54 13.73 -15.46
CA PRO A 167 -20.88 14.98 -15.83
C PRO A 167 -19.95 15.51 -14.72
N VAL A 168 -20.33 15.34 -13.46
CA VAL A 168 -19.53 15.76 -12.30
C VAL A 168 -18.25 14.93 -12.18
N LEU A 169 -18.33 13.61 -12.41
CA LEU A 169 -17.14 12.76 -12.44
C LEU A 169 -16.23 13.08 -13.63
N THR A 170 -16.80 13.44 -14.78
CA THR A 170 -16.01 13.82 -15.96
C THR A 170 -15.27 15.13 -15.70
N ASP A 171 -15.92 16.14 -15.14
CA ASP A 171 -15.27 17.39 -14.72
C ASP A 171 -14.19 17.12 -13.67
N LEU A 172 -14.47 16.30 -12.66
CA LEU A 172 -13.49 15.93 -11.64
C LEU A 172 -12.26 15.25 -12.26
N TYR A 173 -12.46 14.34 -13.22
CA TYR A 173 -11.37 13.66 -13.91
C TYR A 173 -10.52 14.64 -14.73
N GLN A 174 -11.15 15.58 -15.44
CA GLN A 174 -10.44 16.64 -16.15
C GLN A 174 -9.65 17.54 -15.19
N ARG A 175 -10.21 17.92 -14.05
CA ARG A 175 -9.49 18.70 -13.03
C ARG A 175 -8.25 17.98 -12.49
N PHE A 176 -8.25 16.65 -12.42
CA PHE A 176 -7.07 15.87 -12.08
C PHE A 176 -6.00 15.93 -13.17
N LEU A 177 -6.41 15.82 -14.44
CA LEU A 177 -5.50 15.94 -15.59
C LEU A 177 -4.89 17.35 -15.67
N ASP A 178 -5.69 18.38 -15.43
CA ASP A 178 -5.26 19.79 -15.38
C ASP A 178 -4.37 20.12 -14.16
N GLY A 179 -4.26 19.22 -13.18
CA GLY A 179 -3.56 19.49 -11.91
C GLY A 179 -4.29 20.48 -10.97
N LYS A 180 -5.53 20.86 -11.30
CA LYS A 180 -6.43 21.65 -10.44
C LYS A 180 -6.84 20.85 -9.20
N CYS A 181 -6.99 19.53 -9.34
CA CYS A 181 -7.21 18.61 -8.24
C CYS A 181 -5.91 17.88 -7.89
N ARG A 182 -5.39 18.06 -6.67
CA ARG A 182 -4.11 17.46 -6.24
C ARG A 182 -4.05 17.25 -4.73
N TRP A 183 -3.16 16.36 -4.32
CA TRP A 183 -2.85 16.16 -2.91
C TRP A 183 -1.88 17.23 -2.43
N GLU A 184 -2.21 17.87 -1.32
CA GLU A 184 -1.43 18.94 -0.70
C GLU A 184 -1.20 18.63 0.79
N ALA A 185 0.00 18.92 1.28
CA ALA A 185 0.32 18.78 2.68
C ALA A 185 -0.41 19.86 3.49
N ILE A 186 -1.04 19.46 4.59
CA ILE A 186 -1.71 20.38 5.50
C ILE A 186 -0.64 21.09 6.34
N PRO A 187 -0.67 22.43 6.46
CA PRO A 187 0.23 23.16 7.35
C PRO A 187 0.16 22.63 8.79
N SER A 188 1.30 22.58 9.48
CA SER A 188 1.43 22.00 10.83
C SER A 188 0.43 22.57 11.84
N ALA A 189 0.21 23.88 11.84
CA ALA A 189 -0.75 24.55 12.72
C ALA A 189 -2.17 23.98 12.57
N LYS A 190 -2.66 23.82 11.34
CA LYS A 190 -3.98 23.23 11.06
C LYS A 190 -4.00 21.72 11.36
N LEU A 191 -2.88 21.03 11.15
CA LEU A 191 -2.78 19.61 11.43
C LEU A 191 -2.94 19.31 12.92
N GLU A 192 -2.39 20.13 13.81
CA GLU A 192 -2.56 19.97 15.25
C GLU A 192 -4.01 20.16 15.69
N GLU A 193 -4.71 21.15 15.15
CA GLU A 193 -6.14 21.37 15.41
C GLU A 193 -6.97 20.15 14.98
N LEU A 194 -6.70 19.61 13.79
CA LEU A 194 -7.35 18.39 13.31
C LEU A 194 -7.04 17.20 14.21
N ARG A 195 -5.78 17.02 14.63
CA ARG A 195 -5.42 15.94 15.56
C ARG A 195 -6.17 16.07 16.88
N LYS A 196 -6.22 17.25 17.48
CA LYS A 196 -7.01 17.50 18.71
C LYS A 196 -8.49 17.16 18.52
N LYS A 197 -9.06 17.54 17.38
CA LYS A 197 -10.46 17.26 17.03
C LYS A 197 -10.76 15.75 16.93
N TYR A 198 -9.82 14.94 16.46
CA TYR A 198 -10.04 13.51 16.18
C TYR A 198 -9.39 12.53 17.19
N VAL A 199 -8.46 12.97 18.04
CA VAL A 199 -7.85 12.17 19.11
C VAL A 199 -8.89 11.83 20.20
N ASN A 200 -9.78 12.77 20.50
CA ASN A 200 -10.80 12.60 21.54
C ASN A 200 -12.06 11.87 21.08
N VAL A 201 -12.11 11.40 19.82
CA VAL A 201 -13.20 10.50 19.41
C VAL A 201 -12.77 9.12 19.89
N PRO A 202 -13.32 8.61 21.03
CA PRO A 202 -13.05 7.25 21.45
C PRO A 202 -13.29 6.39 20.23
N GLN A 203 -12.24 5.70 19.79
CA GLN A 203 -12.38 4.70 18.76
C GLN A 203 -13.34 3.72 19.41
N THR A 204 -14.64 3.84 19.10
CA THR A 204 -15.67 2.91 19.51
C THR A 204 -15.12 1.59 19.07
N ARG A 205 -14.47 0.89 20.02
CA ARG A 205 -14.08 -0.49 19.87
C ARG A 205 -15.41 -1.09 19.53
N SER A 206 -15.59 -1.39 18.25
CA SER A 206 -16.74 -2.14 17.80
C SER A 206 -16.80 -3.28 18.78
N ASN A 207 -17.83 -3.29 19.64
CA ASN A 207 -18.11 -4.31 20.63
C ASN A 207 -18.52 -5.57 19.86
N ARG A 208 -17.66 -6.02 18.96
CA ARG A 208 -17.67 -7.29 18.29
C ARG A 208 -17.08 -8.26 19.30
N GLY A 209 -17.90 -8.68 20.26
CA GLY A 209 -17.63 -9.87 21.05
C GLY A 209 -17.66 -9.76 22.57
N ALA A 210 -18.32 -8.77 23.18
CA ALA A 210 -18.63 -8.84 24.61
C ALA A 210 -19.99 -9.49 24.89
N ASP A 211 -20.91 -9.50 23.92
CA ASP A 211 -22.05 -10.41 23.96
C ASP A 211 -21.55 -11.77 23.50
N GLY A 212 -21.16 -12.59 24.47
CA GLY A 212 -20.93 -14.02 24.34
C GLY A 212 -22.18 -14.74 23.86
N ARG A 213 -22.56 -14.52 22.59
CA ARG A 213 -23.48 -15.40 21.90
C ARG A 213 -22.69 -16.67 21.64
N ALA A 214 -22.78 -17.58 22.61
CA ALA A 214 -22.44 -18.98 22.46
C ALA A 214 -22.81 -19.39 21.03
N GLN A 215 -21.83 -19.91 20.29
CA GLN A 215 -22.15 -20.70 19.11
C GLN A 215 -23.08 -21.80 19.59
N THR A 216 -24.37 -21.62 19.39
CA THR A 216 -25.34 -22.69 19.49
C THR A 216 -24.89 -23.68 18.42
N VAL A 217 -24.24 -24.74 18.90
CA VAL A 217 -23.94 -25.94 18.15
C VAL A 217 -25.21 -26.28 17.39
N SER A 218 -25.17 -26.15 16.07
CA SER A 218 -26.26 -26.58 15.21
C SER A 218 -26.52 -28.05 15.53
N ALA A 219 -27.71 -28.32 16.07
CA ALA A 219 -28.20 -29.67 16.23
C ALA A 219 -28.13 -30.38 14.87
N PRO A 220 -27.68 -31.64 14.82
CA PRO A 220 -27.79 -32.44 13.61
C PRO A 220 -29.27 -32.60 13.28
N ASN A 221 -29.67 -32.06 12.14
CA ASN A 221 -31.01 -32.19 11.59
C ASN A 221 -31.29 -33.69 11.32
N PRO A 222 -32.25 -34.33 12.01
CA PRO A 222 -32.59 -35.71 11.72
C PRO A 222 -33.68 -35.76 10.66
N LEU A 223 -33.43 -36.56 9.62
CA LEU A 223 -34.43 -37.31 8.86
C LEU A 223 -35.50 -36.51 8.09
N LYS A 224 -35.32 -36.42 6.76
CA LYS A 224 -36.14 -37.11 5.74
C LYS A 224 -36.03 -36.41 4.38
N ARG A 225 -35.24 -36.98 3.47
CA ARG A 225 -35.72 -37.12 2.09
C ARG A 225 -35.01 -38.27 1.37
N LYS A 226 -35.79 -39.32 1.21
CA LYS A 226 -35.59 -40.45 0.30
C LYS A 226 -35.57 -39.91 -1.13
N VAL A 227 -34.40 -39.89 -1.77
CA VAL A 227 -34.31 -39.91 -3.23
C VAL A 227 -33.23 -40.92 -3.60
N ARG A 228 -33.74 -41.99 -4.20
CA ARG A 228 -33.03 -43.09 -4.83
C ARG A 228 -32.33 -42.54 -6.08
N GLY A 229 -31.02 -42.73 -6.16
CA GLY A 229 -30.21 -42.41 -7.33
C GLY A 229 -28.89 -43.16 -7.18
N GLU A 230 -28.87 -44.39 -7.70
CA GLU A 230 -27.68 -45.21 -7.84
C GLU A 230 -26.68 -44.47 -8.74
N GLY A 231 -25.45 -44.37 -8.26
CA GLY A 231 -24.34 -43.71 -8.92
C GLY A 231 -23.07 -44.04 -8.16
N GLU A 232 -22.62 -45.29 -8.34
CA GLU A 232 -21.34 -45.78 -7.86
C GLU A 232 -20.22 -44.89 -8.41
N GLY A 233 -19.46 -44.33 -7.47
CA GLY A 233 -18.33 -43.44 -7.75
C GLY A 233 -17.51 -43.31 -6.48
N GLU A 234 -16.86 -44.41 -6.09
CA GLU A 234 -15.96 -44.49 -4.95
C GLU A 234 -14.73 -43.60 -5.19
N GLY A 235 -14.80 -42.36 -4.71
CA GLY A 235 -13.67 -41.46 -4.57
C GLY A 235 -13.27 -41.31 -3.09
N PRO A 236 -12.01 -41.55 -2.70
CA PRO A 236 -11.59 -41.43 -1.31
C PRO A 236 -11.72 -39.98 -0.82
N LYS A 237 -12.60 -39.77 0.17
CA LYS A 237 -12.82 -38.48 0.81
C LYS A 237 -11.53 -38.02 1.53
N PRO A 238 -11.06 -36.77 1.33
CA PRO A 238 -9.88 -36.26 2.02
C PRO A 238 -10.15 -36.10 3.52
N LYS A 239 -9.29 -36.70 4.35
CA LYS A 239 -9.26 -36.54 5.81
C LYS A 239 -9.05 -35.07 6.15
N ARG A 240 -10.09 -34.41 6.67
CA ARG A 240 -9.99 -33.09 7.30
C ARG A 240 -9.08 -33.19 8.51
N ARG A 241 -7.85 -32.64 8.41
CA ARG A 241 -6.96 -32.38 9.53
C ARG A 241 -7.58 -31.28 10.40
N THR A 242 -8.12 -31.66 11.54
CA THR A 242 -8.46 -30.75 12.64
C THR A 242 -7.17 -30.25 13.27
N TRP A 243 -6.91 -28.94 13.15
CA TRP A 243 -5.82 -28.29 13.87
C TRP A 243 -6.27 -28.04 15.31
N VAL A 244 -5.78 -28.86 16.23
CA VAL A 244 -5.90 -28.60 17.67
C VAL A 244 -4.89 -27.53 18.04
N TRP A 245 -5.38 -26.32 18.31
CA TRP A 245 -4.57 -25.24 18.88
C TRP A 245 -4.34 -25.57 20.35
N LYS A 246 -3.16 -26.10 20.67
CA LYS A 246 -2.70 -26.28 22.05
C LYS A 246 -2.23 -24.91 22.54
N SER A 247 -3.07 -24.28 23.37
CA SER A 247 -2.76 -23.05 24.08
C SER A 247 -1.51 -23.22 24.92
N LEU A 248 -0.42 -22.57 24.52
CA LEU A 248 0.79 -22.42 25.32
C LEU A 248 0.50 -21.40 26.43
N SER A 249 0.46 -21.88 27.66
CA SER A 249 0.44 -21.02 28.85
C SER A 249 1.72 -20.16 28.90
N PRO A 250 1.64 -18.90 29.36
CA PRO A 250 2.83 -18.08 29.56
C PRO A 250 3.70 -18.66 30.70
N PRO A 251 5.03 -18.56 30.62
CA PRO A 251 5.91 -18.93 31.72
C PRO A 251 5.73 -17.92 32.86
N THR A 252 5.32 -18.42 34.02
CA THR A 252 5.33 -17.70 35.30
C THR A 252 6.79 -17.48 35.67
N GLY A 253 7.27 -16.25 35.51
CA GLY A 253 8.58 -15.85 36.01
C GLY A 253 8.52 -15.61 37.52
N GLU A 254 9.01 -16.58 38.30
CA GLU A 254 9.36 -16.40 39.71
C GLU A 254 10.46 -15.35 39.83
N SER A 255 10.12 -14.19 40.39
CA SER A 255 11.11 -13.21 40.85
C SER A 255 11.53 -13.57 42.26
N SER A 256 12.57 -14.39 42.37
CA SER A 256 13.38 -14.50 43.59
C SER A 256 14.34 -13.32 43.63
N SER A 257 14.19 -12.44 44.61
CA SER A 257 15.25 -11.52 45.03
C SER A 257 15.16 -11.32 46.53
N THR A 258 16.05 -12.03 47.21
CA THR A 258 16.29 -12.07 48.64
C THR A 258 17.73 -11.60 48.85
N VAL A 259 17.91 -10.55 49.67
CA VAL A 259 19.09 -10.30 50.55
C VAL A 259 20.36 -9.79 49.82
N ARG A 260 21.05 -8.72 50.23
CA ARG A 260 21.30 -8.09 51.54
C ARG A 260 21.12 -6.58 51.53
#